data_AF-A0A9E4AAD2-F1
#
_entry.id   AF-A0A9E4AAD2-F1
#
_cell.length_a   1.000
_cell.length_b   1.000
_cell.length_c   1.000
_cell.angle_alpha   90.00
_cell.angle_beta   90.00
_cell.angle_gamma   90.00
#
_symmetry.space_group_name_H-M   'P 1'
#
loop_
_entity.id
_entity.type
_entity.pdbx_description
1 polymer ?
#
loop_
_entity_poly.entity_id
_entity_poly.type
_entity_poly.pdbx_seq_one_letter_code
_entity_poly.pdbx_strand_id
1 'polypeptide(L)'
;EPLWPENGERPTVYGALRPLLEGTGDVAAPRVVEPEPGLGLVVGDLLLAIAEDELSSQWPACLDRKPRAFRVLSALGRILRQGASQIDAQLILVDVGPNLGAFNRAALVTADSVVVPLAPDLYSLQGLRNLGPTLRRWQHEWKERRERNPVGDIEVPEGAMRPIGYIVMQHAVRLDRPVKAYRRWMERIPAVYGKAVAGESTPQATITDHDPNCLATLKHYRSLMPLAQEARKPMFALKAADGAIGGHAAAVQGCYRDFLALAKTISKPVKNG
;
A
#
# COMPACT_ATOMS: atom_id res chain seq x y z
N GLU A 1 -14.62 -17.95 -6.09
CA GLU A 1 -15.15 -18.20 -7.44
C GLU A 1 -16.13 -17.13 -7.95
N PRO A 2 -17.19 -16.68 -7.23
CA PRO A 2 -18.17 -15.76 -7.81
C PRO A 2 -17.61 -14.33 -8.08
N LEU A 3 -16.46 -13.99 -7.51
CA LEU A 3 -15.83 -12.68 -7.70
C LEU A 3 -14.88 -12.62 -8.92
N TRP A 4 -14.44 -13.78 -9.44
CA TRP A 4 -13.53 -13.86 -10.58
C TRP A 4 -14.10 -14.78 -11.66
N PRO A 5 -15.27 -14.47 -12.24
CA PRO A 5 -15.82 -15.29 -13.30
C PRO A 5 -14.91 -15.27 -14.53
N GLU A 6 -14.85 -16.40 -15.23
CA GLU A 6 -14.13 -16.50 -16.51
C GLU A 6 -14.81 -15.63 -17.59
N ASN A 7 -16.15 -15.56 -17.57
CA ASN A 7 -16.96 -14.80 -18.51
C ASN A 7 -17.93 -13.85 -17.78
N GLY A 8 -18.17 -12.66 -18.34
CA GLY A 8 -19.17 -11.70 -17.85
C GLY A 8 -18.61 -10.53 -17.03
N GLU A 9 -19.45 -9.94 -16.18
CA GLU A 9 -19.06 -8.84 -15.31
C GLU A 9 -18.18 -9.33 -14.16
N ARG A 10 -17.00 -8.72 -14.04
CA ARG A 10 -16.06 -9.02 -12.95
C ARG A 10 -16.23 -7.99 -11.84
N PRO A 11 -16.69 -8.38 -10.65
CA PRO A 11 -16.82 -7.47 -9.50
C PRO A 11 -15.45 -7.17 -8.85
N THR A 12 -14.50 -6.70 -9.65
CA THR A 12 -13.11 -6.44 -9.24
C THR A 12 -12.64 -5.08 -9.74
N VAL A 13 -11.50 -4.60 -9.26
CA VAL A 13 -10.84 -3.39 -9.78
C VAL A 13 -10.65 -3.49 -11.30
N TYR A 14 -10.29 -4.68 -11.82
CA TYR A 14 -10.13 -4.88 -13.25
C TYR A 14 -11.45 -4.71 -14.01
N GLY A 15 -12.55 -5.28 -13.50
CA GLY A 15 -13.86 -5.10 -14.13
C GLY A 15 -14.30 -3.63 -14.20
N ALA A 16 -13.98 -2.84 -13.18
CA ALA A 16 -14.23 -1.39 -13.18
C ALA A 16 -13.33 -0.63 -14.18
N LEU A 17 -12.09 -1.08 -14.39
CA LEU A 17 -11.17 -0.51 -15.38
C LEU A 17 -11.49 -0.91 -16.82
N ARG A 18 -12.06 -2.10 -17.01
CA ARG A 18 -12.18 -2.77 -18.31
C ARG A 18 -12.78 -1.89 -19.42
N PRO A 19 -13.90 -1.17 -19.23
CA PRO A 19 -14.49 -0.37 -20.32
C PRO A 19 -13.55 0.73 -20.83
N LEU A 20 -12.77 1.32 -19.92
CA LEU A 20 -11.78 2.34 -20.28
C LEU A 20 -10.59 1.74 -21.06
N LEU A 21 -10.10 0.58 -20.62
CA LEU A 21 -9.00 -0.13 -21.28
C LEU A 21 -9.41 -0.56 -22.69
N GLU A 22 -10.59 -1.14 -22.84
CA GLU A 22 -11.16 -1.59 -24.13
C GLU A 22 -11.66 -0.44 -25.02
N GLY A 23 -11.76 0.78 -24.48
CA GLY A 23 -12.26 1.94 -25.22
C GLY A 23 -13.78 1.93 -25.47
N THR A 24 -14.53 1.13 -24.72
CA THR A 24 -15.99 1.03 -24.79
C THR A 24 -16.71 2.02 -23.89
N GLY A 25 -16.00 2.65 -22.94
CA GLY A 25 -16.54 3.66 -22.03
C GLY A 25 -15.48 4.28 -21.12
N ASP A 26 -15.92 5.01 -20.08
CA ASP A 26 -15.06 5.39 -18.96
C ASP A 26 -15.10 4.30 -17.86
N VAL A 27 -14.44 4.52 -16.72
CA VAL A 27 -14.47 3.58 -15.58
C VAL A 27 -15.91 3.27 -15.15
N ALA A 28 -16.19 2.00 -14.90
CA ALA A 28 -17.45 1.57 -14.31
C ALA A 28 -17.41 1.73 -12.78
N ALA A 29 -18.59 1.80 -12.17
CA ALA A 29 -18.70 1.83 -10.71
C ALA A 29 -18.12 0.54 -10.12
N PRO A 30 -17.19 0.62 -9.15
CA PRO A 30 -16.68 -0.58 -8.50
C PRO A 30 -17.77 -1.24 -7.65
N ARG A 31 -17.71 -2.56 -7.56
CA ARG A 31 -18.44 -3.29 -6.53
C ARG A 31 -17.62 -3.28 -5.24
N VAL A 32 -18.18 -2.68 -4.19
CA VAL A 32 -17.63 -2.75 -2.83
C VAL A 32 -18.25 -3.96 -2.13
N VAL A 33 -17.41 -4.85 -1.62
CA VAL A 33 -17.82 -5.94 -0.72
C VAL A 33 -17.61 -5.44 0.71
N GLU A 34 -18.57 -5.62 1.60
CA GLU A 34 -18.44 -5.28 3.01
C GLU A 34 -18.31 -6.54 3.86
N PRO A 35 -17.09 -6.97 4.24
CA PRO A 35 -16.90 -8.15 5.10
C PRO A 35 -17.42 -7.91 6.52
N GLU A 36 -17.33 -6.68 7.01
CA GLU A 36 -17.82 -6.22 8.31
C GLU A 36 -18.35 -4.77 8.18
N PRO A 37 -19.27 -4.34 9.05
CA PRO A 37 -19.77 -2.97 9.04
C PRO A 37 -18.64 -1.94 9.11
N GLY A 38 -18.62 -1.01 8.14
CA GLY A 38 -17.61 0.05 8.07
C GLY A 38 -16.27 -0.36 7.45
N LEU A 39 -16.16 -1.59 6.91
CA LEU A 39 -15.00 -2.04 6.15
C LEU A 39 -15.41 -2.41 4.72
N GLY A 40 -15.07 -1.56 3.76
CA GLY A 40 -15.25 -1.85 2.34
C GLY A 40 -14.01 -2.49 1.72
N LEU A 41 -14.25 -3.43 0.80
CA LEU A 41 -13.23 -4.09 0.01
C LEU A 41 -13.57 -3.98 -1.47
N VAL A 42 -12.71 -3.29 -2.23
CA VAL A 42 -12.70 -3.38 -3.69
C VAL A 42 -11.72 -4.49 -4.07
N VAL A 43 -12.24 -5.54 -4.70
CA VAL A 43 -11.51 -6.80 -4.87
C VAL A 43 -10.47 -6.68 -5.98
N GLY A 44 -9.22 -7.10 -5.72
CA GLY A 44 -8.17 -7.17 -6.73
C GLY A 44 -8.39 -8.26 -7.79
N ASP A 45 -7.63 -8.24 -8.88
CA ASP A 45 -7.75 -9.20 -9.97
C ASP A 45 -6.39 -9.48 -10.60
N LEU A 46 -6.10 -10.75 -10.94
CA LEU A 46 -4.87 -11.12 -11.64
C LEU A 46 -4.81 -10.53 -13.06
N LEU A 47 -5.97 -10.26 -13.68
CA LEU A 47 -6.01 -9.60 -14.99
C LEU A 47 -5.57 -8.14 -14.97
N LEU A 48 -5.35 -7.54 -13.78
CA LEU A 48 -4.70 -6.23 -13.68
C LEU A 48 -3.29 -6.24 -14.30
N ALA A 49 -2.63 -7.40 -14.36
CA ALA A 49 -1.35 -7.55 -15.05
C ALA A 49 -1.42 -7.16 -16.54
N ILE A 50 -2.57 -7.33 -17.19
CA ILE A 50 -2.78 -6.96 -18.60
C ILE A 50 -2.79 -5.43 -18.76
N ALA A 51 -3.20 -4.69 -17.73
CA ALA A 51 -3.23 -3.23 -17.76
C ALA A 51 -1.82 -2.61 -17.67
N GLU A 52 -0.78 -3.38 -17.35
CA GLU A 52 0.59 -2.89 -17.17
C GLU A 52 1.12 -2.20 -18.44
N ASP A 53 0.95 -2.83 -19.60
CA ASP A 53 1.43 -2.28 -20.89
C ASP A 53 0.69 -1.00 -21.27
N GLU A 54 -0.62 -0.96 -21.06
CA GLU A 54 -1.42 0.25 -21.31
C GLU A 54 -1.00 1.38 -20.36
N LEU A 55 -0.88 1.13 -19.04
CA LEU A 55 -0.43 2.14 -18.08
C LEU A 55 0.99 2.62 -18.37
N SER A 56 1.85 1.75 -18.89
CA SER A 56 3.21 2.08 -19.31
C SER A 56 3.21 3.02 -20.52
N SER A 57 2.40 2.70 -21.55
CA SER A 57 2.31 3.49 -22.78
C SER A 57 1.63 4.87 -22.56
N GLN A 58 0.68 4.94 -21.63
CA GLN A 58 -0.02 6.20 -21.33
C GLN A 58 0.83 7.19 -20.54
N TRP A 59 1.83 6.74 -19.77
CA TRP A 59 2.70 7.62 -18.99
C TRP A 59 3.43 8.70 -19.81
N PRO A 60 4.13 8.37 -20.92
CA PRO A 60 4.71 9.40 -21.79
C PRO A 60 3.64 10.16 -22.58
N ALA A 61 2.53 9.53 -22.95
CA ALA A 61 1.44 10.16 -23.72
C ALA A 61 0.80 11.38 -23.01
N CYS A 62 0.87 11.48 -21.69
CA CYS A 62 0.49 12.68 -20.95
C CYS A 62 1.30 13.92 -21.37
N LEU A 63 2.58 13.76 -21.75
CA LEU A 63 3.43 14.86 -22.17
C LEU A 63 2.98 15.47 -23.50
N ASP A 64 2.32 14.66 -24.34
CA ASP A 64 1.69 15.05 -25.61
C ASP A 64 0.28 15.62 -25.42
N ARG A 65 -0.17 15.85 -24.18
CA ARG A 65 -1.52 16.33 -23.84
C ARG A 65 -2.64 15.42 -24.38
N LYS A 66 -2.44 14.10 -24.42
CA LYS A 66 -3.48 13.17 -24.87
C LYS A 66 -4.54 12.99 -23.78
N PRO A 67 -5.83 13.32 -24.01
CA PRO A 67 -6.89 13.18 -22.99
C PRO A 67 -7.03 11.75 -22.43
N ARG A 68 -6.91 10.74 -23.30
CA ARG A 68 -6.98 9.32 -22.89
C ARG A 68 -5.93 8.96 -21.83
N ALA A 69 -4.72 9.50 -21.96
CA ALA A 69 -3.63 9.20 -21.04
C ALA A 69 -3.97 9.61 -19.60
N PHE A 70 -4.55 10.80 -19.42
CA PHE A 70 -4.99 11.27 -18.11
C PHE A 70 -6.18 10.48 -17.57
N ARG A 71 -7.13 10.08 -18.42
CA ARG A 71 -8.24 9.21 -18.01
C ARG A 71 -7.76 7.85 -17.51
N VAL A 72 -6.83 7.23 -18.22
CA VAL A 72 -6.27 5.92 -17.87
C VAL A 72 -5.44 5.99 -16.59
N LEU A 73 -4.52 6.95 -16.46
CA LEU A 73 -3.65 7.04 -15.28
C LEU A 73 -4.38 7.52 -14.02
N SER A 74 -5.50 8.25 -14.15
CA SER A 74 -6.36 8.62 -13.02
C SER A 74 -7.37 7.53 -12.65
N ALA A 75 -7.55 6.51 -13.49
CA ALA A 75 -8.66 5.56 -13.39
C ALA A 75 -8.74 4.85 -12.03
N LEU A 76 -7.60 4.38 -11.52
CA LEU A 76 -7.53 3.73 -10.20
C LEU A 76 -8.03 4.66 -9.09
N GLY A 77 -7.59 5.92 -9.08
CA GLY A 77 -7.99 6.89 -8.07
C GLY A 77 -9.48 7.19 -8.12
N ARG A 78 -10.03 7.31 -9.34
CA ARG A 78 -11.47 7.52 -9.55
C ARG A 78 -12.29 6.32 -9.06
N ILE A 79 -11.86 5.10 -9.38
CA ILE A 79 -12.50 3.87 -8.89
C ILE A 79 -12.46 3.82 -7.37
N LEU A 80 -11.29 4.02 -6.74
CA LEU A 80 -11.15 3.96 -5.29
C LEU A 80 -12.02 5.00 -4.57
N ARG A 81 -12.09 6.23 -5.09
CA ARG A 81 -12.95 7.29 -4.55
C ARG A 81 -14.44 6.98 -4.70
N GLN A 82 -14.86 6.44 -5.85
CA GLN A 82 -16.24 5.98 -6.04
C GLN A 82 -16.59 4.83 -5.09
N GLY A 83 -15.65 3.91 -4.83
CA GLY A 83 -15.85 2.84 -3.85
C GLY A 83 -15.94 3.39 -2.43
N ALA A 84 -15.06 4.32 -2.06
CA ALA A 84 -15.09 4.97 -0.75
C ALA A 84 -16.40 5.72 -0.51
N SER A 85 -16.94 6.43 -1.51
CA SER A 85 -18.19 7.16 -1.39
C SER A 85 -19.43 6.27 -1.24
N GLN A 86 -19.38 5.00 -1.65
CA GLN A 86 -20.50 4.07 -1.48
C GLN A 86 -20.76 3.70 -0.01
N ILE A 87 -19.75 3.85 0.85
CA ILE A 87 -19.78 3.44 2.27
C ILE A 87 -19.28 4.54 3.22
N ASP A 88 -19.20 5.78 2.74
CA ASP A 88 -18.68 6.94 3.48
C ASP A 88 -17.29 6.71 4.14
N ALA A 89 -16.42 6.00 3.44
CA ALA A 89 -15.10 5.66 3.96
C ALA A 89 -14.20 6.91 4.09
N GLN A 90 -13.58 7.06 5.26
CA GLN A 90 -12.67 8.17 5.57
C GLN A 90 -11.20 7.86 5.23
N LEU A 91 -10.87 6.59 5.01
CA LEU A 91 -9.52 6.12 4.72
C LEU A 91 -9.57 5.02 3.66
N ILE A 92 -8.71 5.15 2.65
CA ILE A 92 -8.50 4.13 1.63
C ILE A 92 -7.11 3.53 1.87
N LEU A 93 -7.05 2.21 2.04
CA LEU A 93 -5.79 1.48 2.07
C LEU A 93 -5.62 0.77 0.72
N VAL A 94 -4.49 1.02 0.06
CA VAL A 94 -4.13 0.39 -1.20
C VAL A 94 -2.95 -0.54 -0.96
N ASP A 95 -3.18 -1.84 -1.11
CA ASP A 95 -2.11 -2.84 -1.10
C ASP A 95 -1.53 -2.99 -2.50
N VAL A 96 -0.22 -2.86 -2.63
CA VAL A 96 0.49 -2.86 -3.91
C VAL A 96 1.54 -3.96 -3.93
N GLY A 97 1.80 -4.51 -5.12
CA GLY A 97 2.81 -5.55 -5.30
C GLY A 97 4.23 -5.05 -4.98
N PRO A 98 5.24 -5.93 -4.92
CA PRO A 98 6.61 -5.56 -4.55
C PRO A 98 7.40 -4.86 -5.67
N ASN A 99 6.83 -4.68 -6.87
CA ASN A 99 7.53 -4.14 -8.03
C ASN A 99 7.43 -2.60 -8.10
N LEU A 100 8.25 -1.99 -8.97
CA LEU A 100 8.15 -0.55 -9.29
C LEU A 100 7.70 -0.35 -10.75
N GLY A 101 6.67 -1.11 -11.14
CA GLY A 101 6.08 -1.11 -12.48
C GLY A 101 5.08 0.03 -12.71
N ALA A 102 4.47 0.03 -13.90
CA ALA A 102 3.50 1.01 -14.33
C ALA A 102 2.20 0.97 -13.51
N PHE A 103 1.70 -0.22 -13.17
CA PHE A 103 0.52 -0.36 -12.31
C PHE A 103 0.76 0.21 -10.93
N ASN A 104 1.87 -0.17 -10.28
CA ASN A 104 2.23 0.35 -8.97
C ASN A 104 2.47 1.86 -9.00
N ARG A 105 3.05 2.38 -10.08
CA ARG A 105 3.16 3.84 -10.30
C ARG A 105 1.79 4.51 -10.37
N ALA A 106 0.86 3.95 -11.14
CA ALA A 106 -0.51 4.49 -11.23
C ALA A 106 -1.23 4.44 -9.88
N ALA A 107 -1.10 3.35 -9.12
CA ALA A 107 -1.64 3.24 -7.77
C ALA A 107 -1.02 4.26 -6.81
N LEU A 108 0.31 4.41 -6.82
CA LEU A 108 1.01 5.35 -5.94
C LEU A 108 0.69 6.81 -6.29
N VAL A 109 0.52 7.16 -7.57
CA VAL A 109 0.07 8.49 -7.99
C VAL A 109 -1.28 8.87 -7.37
N THR A 110 -2.13 7.88 -7.06
CA THR A 110 -3.42 8.12 -6.39
C THR A 110 -3.30 8.28 -4.88
N ALA A 111 -2.17 7.89 -4.29
CA ALA A 111 -1.96 7.88 -2.86
C ALA A 111 -1.45 9.23 -2.35
N ASP A 112 -2.08 9.72 -1.29
CA ASP A 112 -1.61 10.90 -0.57
C ASP A 112 -0.36 10.58 0.25
N SER A 113 -0.35 9.38 0.86
CA SER A 113 0.69 8.92 1.77
C SER A 113 1.15 7.50 1.46
N VAL A 114 2.41 7.21 1.77
CA VAL A 114 3.07 5.91 1.56
C VAL A 114 3.65 5.44 2.89
N VAL A 115 3.27 4.22 3.31
CA VAL A 115 3.85 3.51 4.45
C VAL A 115 4.69 2.36 3.93
N VAL A 116 5.91 2.19 4.44
CA VAL A 116 6.84 1.17 3.93
C VAL A 116 7.02 0.04 4.94
N PRO A 117 6.48 -1.17 4.70
CA PRO A 117 6.80 -2.34 5.51
C PRO A 117 8.21 -2.85 5.19
N LEU A 118 9.02 -3.12 6.21
CA LEU A 118 10.42 -3.53 6.08
C LEU A 118 10.72 -4.75 6.94
N ALA A 119 11.53 -5.67 6.40
CA ALA A 119 12.22 -6.66 7.20
C ALA A 119 13.62 -6.16 7.60
N PRO A 120 14.18 -6.59 8.73
CA PRO A 120 15.53 -6.23 9.15
C PRO A 120 16.57 -7.08 8.41
N ASP A 121 16.70 -6.84 7.11
CA ASP A 121 17.62 -7.51 6.20
C ASP A 121 18.19 -6.58 5.13
N LEU A 122 19.13 -7.11 4.35
CA LEU A 122 19.81 -6.36 3.29
C LEU A 122 18.86 -5.99 2.13
N TYR A 123 17.92 -6.86 1.79
CA TYR A 123 17.00 -6.65 0.67
C TYR A 123 16.07 -5.46 0.94
N SER A 124 15.56 -5.34 2.17
CA SER A 124 14.73 -4.21 2.59
C SER A 124 15.51 -2.89 2.55
N LEU A 125 16.76 -2.88 3.01
CA LEU A 125 17.62 -1.68 2.91
C LEU A 125 17.93 -1.30 1.46
N GLN A 126 18.15 -2.29 0.58
CA GLN A 126 18.35 -2.02 -0.84
C GLN A 126 17.04 -1.53 -1.50
N GLY A 127 15.90 -2.08 -1.08
CA GLY A 127 14.57 -1.63 -1.48
C GLY A 127 14.36 -0.15 -1.17
N LEU A 128 14.70 0.32 0.03
CA LEU A 128 14.62 1.74 0.40
C LEU A 128 15.47 2.64 -0.51
N ARG A 129 16.68 2.21 -0.86
CA ARG A 129 17.59 2.95 -1.74
C ARG A 129 17.06 3.09 -3.16
N ASN A 130 16.20 2.18 -3.60
CA ASN A 130 15.54 2.24 -4.90
C ASN A 130 14.21 2.99 -4.83
N LEU A 131 13.42 2.74 -3.79
CA LEU A 131 12.08 3.29 -3.59
C LEU A 131 12.11 4.81 -3.46
N GLY A 132 12.95 5.34 -2.56
CA GLY A 132 12.95 6.76 -2.27
C GLY A 132 13.24 7.67 -3.48
N PRO A 133 14.33 7.43 -4.24
CA PRO A 133 14.57 8.14 -5.50
C PRO A 133 13.47 7.94 -6.54
N THR A 134 12.86 6.74 -6.59
CA THR A 134 11.77 6.44 -7.53
C THR A 134 10.51 7.25 -7.21
N LEU A 135 10.11 7.34 -5.93
CA LEU A 135 8.96 8.14 -5.51
C LEU A 135 9.18 9.62 -5.86
N ARG A 136 10.35 10.19 -5.55
CA ARG A 136 10.67 11.59 -5.90
C ARG A 136 10.63 11.84 -7.40
N ARG A 137 11.18 10.92 -8.19
CA ARG A 137 11.13 11.00 -9.65
C ARG A 137 9.69 10.99 -10.14
N TRP A 138 8.86 10.04 -9.68
CA TRP A 138 7.46 9.95 -10.10
C TRP A 138 6.62 11.15 -9.64
N GLN A 139 6.86 11.71 -8.45
CA GLN A 139 6.24 12.96 -7.99
C GLN A 139 6.56 14.11 -8.96
N HIS A 140 7.83 14.28 -9.32
CA HIS A 140 8.27 15.33 -10.25
C HIS A 140 7.68 15.13 -11.65
N GLU A 141 7.81 13.92 -12.19
CA GLU A 141 7.27 13.54 -13.49
C GLU A 141 5.74 13.72 -13.56
N TRP A 142 5.02 13.34 -12.51
CA TRP A 142 3.57 13.48 -12.47
C TRP A 142 3.14 14.95 -12.40
N LYS A 143 3.85 15.77 -11.62
CA LYS A 143 3.60 17.22 -11.56
C LYS A 143 3.69 17.87 -12.94
N GLU A 144 4.75 17.57 -13.70
CA GLU A 144 4.91 18.06 -15.08
C GLU A 144 3.74 17.62 -15.99
N ARG A 145 3.29 16.37 -15.85
CA ARG A 145 2.16 15.84 -16.62
C ARG A 145 0.87 16.55 -16.26
N ARG A 146 0.59 16.79 -14.97
CA ARG A 146 -0.61 17.53 -14.51
C ARG A 146 -0.69 18.93 -15.10
N GLU A 147 0.43 19.65 -15.20
CA GLU A 147 0.48 20.98 -15.83
C GLU A 147 0.09 20.96 -17.32
N ARG A 148 0.17 19.78 -17.96
CA ARG A 148 -0.20 19.56 -19.37
C ARG A 148 -1.57 18.91 -19.54
N ASN A 149 -2.32 18.70 -18.46
CA ASN A 149 -3.61 18.03 -18.51
C ASN A 149 -4.67 18.85 -19.29
N PRO A 150 -5.20 18.35 -20.41
CA PRO A 150 -6.28 19.02 -21.15
C PRO A 150 -7.69 18.67 -20.61
N VAL A 151 -7.79 17.73 -19.66
CA VAL A 151 -9.06 17.15 -19.21
C VAL A 151 -9.56 17.89 -17.97
N GLY A 152 -10.74 18.51 -18.07
CA GLY A 152 -11.37 19.26 -16.97
C GLY A 152 -12.60 18.60 -16.35
N ASP A 153 -13.09 17.49 -16.92
CA ASP A 153 -14.32 16.80 -16.50
C ASP A 153 -14.07 15.63 -15.55
N ILE A 154 -12.81 15.31 -15.24
CA ILE A 154 -12.44 14.26 -14.30
C ILE A 154 -11.50 14.79 -13.24
N GLU A 155 -11.51 14.15 -12.09
CA GLU A 155 -10.50 14.36 -11.08
C GLU A 155 -9.20 13.62 -11.45
N VAL A 156 -8.10 14.38 -11.53
CA VAL A 156 -6.75 13.86 -11.74
C VAL A 156 -6.00 13.90 -10.40
N PRO A 157 -5.45 12.77 -9.92
CA PRO A 157 -4.78 12.72 -8.63
C PRO A 157 -3.65 13.74 -8.48
N GLU A 158 -3.42 14.21 -7.25
CA GLU A 158 -2.34 15.17 -7.01
C GLU A 158 -0.95 14.56 -7.20
N GLY A 159 -0.79 13.26 -6.92
CA GLY A 159 0.48 12.55 -6.94
C GLY A 159 1.38 12.91 -5.77
N ALA A 160 0.82 13.15 -4.58
CA ALA A 160 1.59 13.52 -3.41
C ALA A 160 2.57 12.42 -2.98
N MET A 161 2.16 11.14 -2.97
CA MET A 161 3.03 9.99 -2.70
C MET A 161 3.91 10.15 -1.45
N ARG A 162 3.44 10.87 -0.42
CA ARG A 162 4.29 11.33 0.68
C ARG A 162 4.71 10.15 1.56
N PRO A 163 6.00 9.81 1.70
CA PRO A 163 6.41 8.80 2.65
C PRO A 163 6.16 9.31 4.07
N ILE A 164 5.32 8.62 4.84
CA ILE A 164 4.96 9.04 6.21
C ILE A 164 5.65 8.22 7.29
N GLY A 165 6.34 7.15 6.90
CA GLY A 165 7.12 6.32 7.81
C GLY A 165 7.24 4.89 7.33
N TYR A 166 7.88 4.07 8.16
CA TYR A 166 8.08 2.65 7.92
C TYR A 166 7.61 1.80 9.10
N ILE A 167 7.34 0.53 8.82
CA ILE A 167 6.99 -0.48 9.83
C ILE A 167 8.07 -1.56 9.79
N VAL A 168 8.66 -1.88 10.94
CA VAL A 168 9.61 -2.99 11.02
C VAL A 168 8.88 -4.27 11.36
N MET A 169 8.80 -5.19 10.39
CA MET A 169 8.26 -6.53 10.58
C MET A 169 9.37 -7.44 11.09
N GLN A 170 9.28 -7.83 12.36
CA GLN A 170 10.24 -8.76 12.95
C GLN A 170 10.14 -10.09 12.22
N HIS A 171 11.21 -10.47 11.52
CA HIS A 171 11.30 -11.83 11.00
C HIS A 171 11.40 -12.82 12.15
N ALA A 172 10.91 -14.02 11.91
CA ALA A 172 11.23 -15.14 12.74
C ALA A 172 12.77 -15.24 12.83
N VAL A 173 13.38 -14.78 13.93
CA VAL A 173 14.75 -15.16 14.28
C VAL A 173 14.71 -16.69 14.28
N ARG A 174 15.15 -17.29 13.17
CA ARG A 174 15.51 -18.69 13.15
C ARG A 174 16.56 -18.83 14.25
N LEU A 175 16.49 -19.90 15.02
CA LEU A 175 17.34 -20.18 16.18
C LEU A 175 18.86 -20.16 15.85
N ASP A 176 19.22 -19.98 14.58
CA ASP A 176 20.55 -19.95 13.99
C ASP A 176 21.13 -18.53 13.76
N ARG A 177 20.33 -17.44 13.80
CA ARG A 177 20.84 -16.06 13.62
C ARG A 177 21.10 -15.38 14.97
N PRO A 178 22.35 -14.95 15.27
CA PRO A 178 22.65 -14.23 16.50
C PRO A 178 21.81 -12.94 16.58
N VAL A 179 21.19 -12.68 17.74
CA VAL A 179 20.45 -11.44 18.05
C VAL A 179 21.22 -10.16 17.63
N LYS A 180 22.57 -10.23 17.65
CA LYS A 180 23.47 -9.17 17.21
C LYS A 180 23.36 -8.83 15.72
N ALA A 181 23.20 -9.80 14.82
CA ALA A 181 23.11 -9.55 13.38
C ALA A 181 21.77 -8.88 13.01
N TYR A 182 20.70 -9.29 13.67
CA TYR A 182 19.38 -8.66 13.57
C TYR A 182 19.40 -7.19 14.04
N ARG A 183 20.00 -6.94 15.21
CA ARG A 183 20.15 -5.59 15.76
C ARG A 183 20.92 -4.65 14.81
N ARG A 184 21.99 -5.13 14.19
CA ARG A 184 22.77 -4.37 13.20
C ARG A 184 21.94 -3.89 12.01
N TRP A 185 20.95 -4.67 11.57
CA TRP A 185 20.07 -4.23 10.47
C TRP A 185 19.07 -3.20 10.95
N MET A 186 18.46 -3.40 12.12
CA MET A 186 17.55 -2.43 12.72
C MET A 186 18.20 -1.05 12.91
N GLU A 187 19.42 -1.01 13.44
CA GLU A 187 20.18 0.23 13.64
C GLU A 187 20.50 0.97 12.33
N ARG A 188 20.41 0.30 11.18
CA ARG A 188 20.68 0.90 9.86
C ARG A 188 19.42 1.41 9.15
N ILE A 189 18.24 0.90 9.50
CA ILE A 189 16.99 1.28 8.83
C ILE A 189 16.74 2.80 8.95
N PRO A 190 16.78 3.43 10.14
CA PRO A 190 16.55 4.87 10.30
C PRO A 190 17.41 5.72 9.36
N ALA A 191 18.73 5.49 9.37
CA ALA A 191 19.65 6.26 8.55
C ALA A 191 19.43 6.05 7.04
N VAL A 192 19.09 4.84 6.61
CA VAL A 192 18.81 4.55 5.19
C VAL A 192 17.47 5.15 4.77
N TYR A 193 16.43 5.06 5.60
CA TYR A 193 15.13 5.67 5.33
C TYR A 193 15.23 7.20 5.28
N GLY A 194 15.84 7.82 6.30
CA GLY A 194 16.04 9.27 6.38
C GLY A 194 16.74 9.80 5.13
N LYS A 195 17.86 9.18 4.73
CA LYS A 195 18.63 9.58 3.55
C LYS A 195 17.90 9.28 2.23
N ALA A 196 17.46 8.04 2.03
CA ALA A 196 17.00 7.58 0.73
C ALA A 196 15.57 8.03 0.45
N VAL A 197 14.69 8.00 1.45
CA VAL A 197 13.24 8.21 1.31
C VAL A 197 12.83 9.59 1.79
N ALA A 198 13.15 9.97 3.03
CA ALA A 198 12.76 11.28 3.58
C ALA A 198 13.57 12.46 3.01
N GLY A 199 14.73 12.20 2.38
CA GLY A 199 15.56 13.23 1.77
C GLY A 199 16.39 14.04 2.77
N GLU A 200 16.61 13.51 3.97
CA GLU A 200 17.39 14.15 5.02
C GLU A 200 18.89 14.23 4.63
N SER A 201 19.46 15.43 4.64
CA SER A 201 20.88 15.66 4.31
C SER A 201 21.83 15.01 5.33
N THR A 202 21.43 15.01 6.60
CA THR A 202 22.19 14.43 7.71
C THR A 202 21.24 13.59 8.57
N PRO A 203 21.04 12.30 8.23
CA PRO A 203 20.18 11.44 9.02
C PRO A 203 20.73 11.35 10.44
N GLN A 204 19.90 11.65 11.45
CA GLN A 204 20.31 11.37 12.83
C GLN A 204 20.45 9.85 12.99
N ALA A 205 21.54 9.42 13.64
CA ALA A 205 21.72 8.03 14.00
C ALA A 205 20.82 7.70 15.21
N THR A 206 19.52 7.66 14.99
CA THR A 206 18.52 7.19 15.96
C THR A 206 18.38 5.68 15.86
N ILE A 207 18.17 5.02 17.00
CA ILE A 207 17.72 3.62 17.02
C ILE A 207 16.23 3.62 16.65
N THR A 208 15.77 2.57 15.96
CA THR A 208 14.37 2.40 15.52
C THR A 208 13.31 2.79 16.55
N ASP A 209 13.52 2.48 17.84
CA ASP A 209 12.54 2.76 18.92
C ASP A 209 12.38 4.26 19.22
N HIS A 210 13.31 5.09 18.75
CA HIS A 210 13.31 6.54 18.94
C HIS A 210 13.28 7.31 17.61
N ASP A 211 13.15 6.61 16.48
CA ASP A 211 13.03 7.25 15.18
C ASP A 211 11.58 7.73 14.96
N PRO A 212 11.34 9.03 14.76
CA PRO A 212 10.00 9.55 14.49
C PRO A 212 9.37 8.98 13.21
N ASN A 213 10.17 8.46 12.27
CA ASN A 213 9.69 7.82 11.05
C ASN A 213 9.31 6.34 11.26
N CYS A 214 9.64 5.73 12.40
CA CYS A 214 9.24 4.37 12.72
C CYS A 214 7.81 4.36 13.29
N LEU A 215 6.86 3.85 12.50
CA LEU A 215 5.44 3.83 12.88
C LEU A 215 5.11 2.70 13.85
N ALA A 216 5.79 1.56 13.70
CA ALA A 216 5.68 0.40 14.59
C ALA A 216 6.81 -0.61 14.34
N THR A 217 7.10 -1.40 15.38
CA THR A 217 7.86 -2.64 15.28
C THR A 217 6.92 -3.81 15.58
N LEU A 218 6.49 -4.55 14.55
CA LEU A 218 5.52 -5.63 14.69
C LEU A 218 6.21 -6.97 14.88
N LYS A 219 5.79 -7.72 15.89
CA LYS A 219 6.26 -9.11 16.10
C LYS A 219 5.79 -10.01 14.95
N HIS A 220 6.47 -11.13 14.74
CA HIS A 220 6.11 -12.06 13.65
C HIS A 220 4.77 -12.79 13.87
N TYR A 221 4.21 -12.80 15.09
CA TYR A 221 2.95 -13.49 15.43
C TYR A 221 2.83 -14.93 14.84
N ARG A 222 3.96 -15.65 14.78
CA ARG A 222 4.20 -16.88 13.97
C ARG A 222 3.06 -17.88 13.94
N SER A 223 2.52 -18.23 15.11
CA SER A 223 1.51 -19.26 15.27
C SER A 223 0.10 -18.75 15.03
N LEU A 224 -0.13 -17.44 15.07
CA LEU A 224 -1.46 -16.86 14.88
C LEU A 224 -1.83 -16.80 13.41
N MET A 225 -0.87 -16.57 12.50
CA MET A 225 -1.17 -16.44 11.08
C MET A 225 -1.81 -17.71 10.48
N PRO A 226 -1.27 -18.94 10.71
CA PRO A 226 -1.92 -20.15 10.21
C PRO A 226 -3.32 -20.37 10.81
N LEU A 227 -3.48 -20.15 12.13
CA LEU A 227 -4.78 -20.26 12.80
C LEU A 227 -5.80 -19.25 12.25
N ALA A 228 -5.37 -18.02 11.98
CA ALA A 228 -6.18 -16.96 11.38
C ALA A 228 -6.66 -17.34 9.98
N GLN A 229 -5.79 -17.93 9.16
CA GLN A 229 -6.15 -18.40 7.82
C GLN A 229 -7.16 -19.55 7.87
N GLU A 230 -6.94 -20.53 8.75
CA GLU A 230 -7.86 -21.67 8.93
C GLU A 230 -9.23 -21.20 9.45
N ALA A 231 -9.24 -20.35 10.47
CA ALA A 231 -10.45 -19.80 11.06
C ALA A 231 -11.12 -18.70 10.21
N ARG A 232 -10.45 -18.22 9.15
CA ARG A 232 -10.85 -17.08 8.31
C ARG A 232 -11.19 -15.82 9.11
N LYS A 233 -10.35 -15.51 10.10
CA LYS A 233 -10.49 -14.36 10.99
C LYS A 233 -9.19 -13.57 11.08
N PRO A 234 -9.23 -12.27 11.38
CA PRO A 234 -8.03 -11.53 11.76
C PRO A 234 -7.32 -12.20 12.95
N MET A 235 -5.97 -12.16 12.98
CA MET A 235 -5.17 -12.78 14.05
C MET A 235 -5.58 -12.30 15.45
N PHE A 236 -5.98 -11.03 15.57
CA PHE A 236 -6.42 -10.44 16.84
C PHE A 236 -7.86 -10.81 17.24
N ALA A 237 -8.61 -11.50 16.38
CA ALA A 237 -9.98 -11.97 16.64
C ALA A 237 -10.05 -13.47 16.96
N LEU A 238 -8.91 -14.18 16.94
CA LEU A 238 -8.83 -15.60 17.29
C LEU A 238 -9.24 -15.84 18.74
N LYS A 239 -10.05 -16.89 18.96
CA LYS A 239 -10.52 -17.34 20.27
C LYS A 239 -9.88 -18.67 20.65
N ALA A 240 -10.09 -19.11 21.89
CA ALA A 240 -9.65 -20.43 22.34
C ALA A 240 -10.21 -21.57 21.46
N ALA A 241 -11.45 -21.42 20.96
CA ALA A 241 -12.07 -22.36 20.02
C ALA A 241 -11.36 -22.43 18.65
N ASP A 242 -10.60 -21.40 18.29
CA ASP A 242 -9.79 -21.35 17.06
C ASP A 242 -8.35 -21.86 17.32
N GLY A 243 -8.10 -22.57 18.42
CA GLY A 243 -6.78 -23.10 18.79
C GLY A 243 -5.85 -22.09 19.50
N ALA A 244 -6.29 -20.84 19.71
CA ALA A 244 -5.50 -19.82 20.39
C ALA A 244 -5.56 -19.96 21.93
N ILE A 245 -5.02 -21.05 22.47
CA ILE A 245 -4.97 -21.35 23.91
C ILE A 245 -3.60 -21.02 24.54
N GLY A 246 -3.58 -20.85 25.87
CA GLY A 246 -2.36 -20.60 26.64
C GLY A 246 -1.55 -19.40 26.11
N GLY A 247 -0.29 -19.63 25.73
CA GLY A 247 0.59 -18.59 25.19
C GLY A 247 0.08 -17.92 23.91
N HIS A 248 -0.78 -18.58 23.13
CA HIS A 248 -1.41 -17.96 21.96
C HIS A 248 -2.47 -16.93 22.34
N ALA A 249 -3.22 -17.14 23.42
CA ALA A 249 -4.20 -16.15 23.89
C ALA A 249 -3.53 -14.82 24.26
N ALA A 250 -2.38 -14.88 24.95
CA ALA A 250 -1.58 -13.70 25.25
C ALA A 250 -1.03 -13.03 23.98
N ALA A 251 -0.62 -13.82 22.98
CA ALA A 251 -0.16 -13.31 21.69
C ALA A 251 -1.27 -12.62 20.90
N VAL A 252 -2.51 -13.12 20.93
CA VAL A 252 -3.69 -12.48 20.31
C VAL A 252 -3.91 -11.09 20.90
N GLN A 253 -3.87 -10.97 22.23
CA GLN A 253 -4.01 -9.67 22.91
C GLN A 253 -2.86 -8.71 22.59
N GLY A 254 -1.63 -9.23 22.48
CA GLY A 254 -0.49 -8.45 21.99
C GLY A 254 -0.69 -7.95 20.56
N CYS A 255 -1.13 -8.83 19.67
CA CYS A 255 -1.44 -8.53 18.27
C CYS A 255 -2.46 -7.39 18.17
N TYR A 256 -3.56 -7.49 18.91
CA TYR A 256 -4.57 -6.43 18.96
C TYR A 256 -3.98 -5.07 19.35
N ARG A 257 -3.17 -5.03 20.42
CA ARG A 257 -2.56 -3.78 20.90
C ARG A 257 -1.59 -3.17 19.88
N ASP A 258 -0.74 -3.99 19.26
CA ASP A 258 0.24 -3.52 18.28
C ASP A 258 -0.44 -2.95 17.04
N PHE A 259 -1.42 -3.66 16.47
CA PHE A 259 -2.16 -3.19 15.30
C PHE A 259 -3.06 -1.99 15.60
N LEU A 260 -3.69 -1.94 16.78
CA LEU A 260 -4.47 -0.77 17.20
C LEU A 260 -3.58 0.47 17.36
N ALA A 261 -2.39 0.32 17.94
CA ALA A 261 -1.43 1.41 18.06
C ALA A 261 -0.98 1.90 16.68
N LEU A 262 -0.64 0.98 15.77
CA LEU A 262 -0.26 1.31 14.40
C LEU A 262 -1.41 2.03 13.65
N ALA A 263 -2.63 1.50 13.73
CA ALA A 263 -3.80 2.10 13.10
C ALA A 263 -4.04 3.53 13.58
N LYS A 264 -3.95 3.77 14.90
CA LYS A 264 -4.05 5.12 15.49
C LYS A 264 -2.90 6.04 15.09
N THR A 265 -1.72 5.50 14.81
CA THR A 265 -0.58 6.30 14.33
C THR A 265 -0.82 6.72 12.88
N ILE A 266 -1.24 5.80 12.01
CA ILE A 266 -1.52 6.06 10.60
C ILE A 266 -2.74 6.98 10.41
N SER A 267 -3.77 6.84 11.25
CA SER A 267 -5.00 7.63 11.15
C SER A 267 -4.84 9.09 11.58
N LYS A 268 -3.68 9.48 12.13
CA LYS A 268 -3.44 10.88 12.48
C LYS A 268 -3.27 11.69 11.19
N PRO A 269 -3.84 12.92 11.11
CA PRO A 269 -3.60 13.79 9.98
C PRO A 269 -2.11 13.97 9.77
N VAL A 270 -1.65 13.84 8.52
CA VAL A 270 -0.27 14.14 8.16
C VAL A 270 -0.03 15.61 8.53
N LYS A 271 0.89 15.85 9.46
CA LYS A 271 1.28 17.23 9.78
C LYS A 271 1.90 17.83 8.52
N ASN A 272 1.24 18.84 7.97
CA ASN A 272 1.84 19.70 6.96
C ASN A 272 2.96 20.48 7.64
N GLY A 273 4.19 20.00 7.47
CA GLY A 273 5.40 20.80 7.67
C GLY A 273 5.60 21.75 6.50
#